data_AF-A0A9D5RGX4-F1
#
_entry.id   AF-A0A9D5RGX4-F1
#
_cell.length_a   1.000
_cell.length_b   1.000
_cell.length_c   1.000
_cell.angle_alpha   90.00
_cell.angle_beta   90.00
_cell.angle_gamma   90.00
#
_symmetry.space_group_name_H-M   'P 1'
#
loop_
_entity.id
_entity.type
_entity.pdbx_description
1 polymer ?
#
loop_
_entity_poly.entity_id
_entity_poly.type
_entity_poly.pdbx_seq_one_letter_code
_entity_poly.pdbx_strand_id
1 'polypeptide(L)'
;MRDEGASIEEMAKAVSEERNRLRLASYDDDPEGLEAVKQSNLETYGHEEGPTPDELYEKYGSWTAVMQKAFSANMGMDACCGLYDEYYWLYIELGYVEP
;
A
#
# COMPACT_ATOMS: atom_id res chain seq x y z
N MET A 1 -20.49 -17.90 -21.98
CA MET A 1 -19.08 -18.14 -21.63
C MET A 1 -18.78 -17.27 -20.43
N ARG A 2 -18.43 -17.85 -19.28
CA ARG A 2 -17.72 -17.06 -18.26
C ARG A 2 -16.26 -17.24 -18.60
N ASP A 3 -15.64 -16.21 -19.16
CA ASP A 3 -14.19 -16.13 -19.20
C ASP A 3 -13.67 -16.41 -17.79
N GLU A 4 -12.60 -17.18 -17.70
CA GLU A 4 -11.88 -17.40 -16.45
C GLU A 4 -11.58 -16.01 -15.85
N GLY A 5 -11.98 -15.79 -14.60
CA GLY A 5 -11.77 -14.49 -13.94
C GLY A 5 -10.29 -14.12 -13.89
N ALA A 6 -10.00 -12.85 -13.63
CA ALA A 6 -8.62 -12.36 -13.52
C ALA A 6 -7.80 -13.23 -12.55
N SER A 7 -6.56 -13.54 -12.94
CA SER A 7 -5.62 -14.28 -12.12
C SER A 7 -5.20 -13.46 -10.89
N ILE A 8 -4.66 -14.14 -9.87
CA ILE A 8 -4.14 -13.47 -8.66
C ILE A 8 -3.01 -12.50 -9.02
N GLU A 9 -2.18 -12.83 -10.01
CA GLU A 9 -1.14 -11.93 -10.51
C GLU A 9 -1.73 -10.64 -11.11
N GLU A 10 -2.69 -10.78 -12.03
CA GLU A 10 -3.34 -9.62 -12.66
C GLU A 10 -4.04 -8.74 -11.63
N MET A 11 -4.75 -9.35 -10.68
CA MET A 11 -5.37 -8.62 -9.58
C MET A 11 -4.31 -7.93 -8.71
N ALA A 12 -3.26 -8.63 -8.29
CA ALA A 12 -2.20 -8.09 -7.44
C ALA A 12 -1.49 -6.89 -8.07
N LYS A 13 -1.19 -6.96 -9.38
CA LYS A 13 -0.60 -5.86 -10.15
C LYS A 13 -1.51 -4.65 -10.15
N ALA A 14 -2.77 -4.83 -10.56
CA ALA A 14 -3.75 -3.74 -10.65
C ALA A 14 -3.99 -3.05 -9.29
N VAL A 15 -4.16 -3.81 -8.21
CA VAL A 15 -4.44 -3.21 -6.88
C VAL A 15 -3.21 -2.52 -6.28
N SER A 16 -2.01 -3.00 -6.58
CA SER A 16 -0.77 -2.39 -6.07
C SER A 16 -0.53 -1.03 -6.73
N GLU A 17 -0.70 -0.95 -8.05
CA GLU A 17 -0.61 0.30 -8.80
C GLU A 17 -1.68 1.31 -8.33
N GLU A 18 -2.92 0.86 -8.19
CA GLU A 18 -4.02 1.71 -7.74
C GLU A 18 -3.80 2.21 -6.30
N ARG A 19 -3.28 1.37 -5.40
CA ARG A 19 -2.92 1.78 -4.04
C ARG A 19 -1.86 2.89 -4.04
N ASN A 20 -0.83 2.76 -4.86
CA ASN A 20 0.21 3.78 -4.98
C ASN A 20 -0.37 5.10 -5.51
N ARG A 21 -1.22 5.02 -6.54
CA ARG A 21 -1.94 6.18 -7.08
C ARG A 21 -2.81 6.87 -6.02
N LEU A 22 -3.60 6.09 -5.26
CA LEU A 22 -4.47 6.61 -4.20
C LEU A 22 -3.67 7.24 -3.06
N ARG A 23 -2.54 6.63 -2.66
CA ARG A 23 -1.64 7.19 -1.64
C ARG A 23 -1.08 8.54 -2.07
N LEU A 24 -0.68 8.71 -3.32
CA LEU A 24 -0.19 10.00 -3.79
C LEU A 24 -1.34 11.02 -3.92
N ALA A 25 -2.50 10.57 -4.40
CA ALA A 25 -3.69 11.42 -4.53
C ALA A 25 -4.25 11.89 -3.18
N SER A 26 -3.99 11.19 -2.06
CA SER A 26 -4.45 11.62 -0.73
C SER A 26 -3.71 12.85 -0.19
N TYR A 27 -2.68 13.34 -0.88
CA TYR A 27 -1.96 14.57 -0.56
C TYR A 27 -2.41 15.76 -1.42
N ASP A 28 -3.63 15.75 -1.98
CA ASP A 28 -4.11 16.83 -2.86
C ASP A 28 -4.09 18.22 -2.20
N ASP A 29 -4.40 18.28 -0.91
CA ASP A 29 -4.35 19.48 -0.08
C ASP A 29 -3.03 19.65 0.71
N ASP A 30 -2.04 18.76 0.51
CA ASP A 30 -0.74 18.76 1.21
C ASP A 30 0.45 18.60 0.25
N PRO A 31 0.85 19.67 -0.46
CA PRO A 31 1.94 19.61 -1.43
C PRO A 31 3.32 19.34 -0.79
N GLU A 32 3.54 19.75 0.46
CA GLU A 32 4.79 19.47 1.17
C GLU A 32 4.89 17.99 1.55
N GLY A 33 3.79 17.40 2.02
CA GLY A 33 3.70 15.96 2.29
C GLY A 33 3.85 15.11 1.03
N LEU A 34 3.26 15.56 -0.09
CA LEU A 34 3.42 14.89 -1.40
C LEU A 34 4.90 14.85 -1.82
N GLU A 35 5.60 15.98 -1.75
CA GLU A 35 7.02 16.07 -2.09
C GLU A 35 7.87 15.18 -1.19
N ALA A 36 7.61 15.19 0.13
CA ALA A 36 8.32 14.35 1.07
C ALA A 36 8.14 12.84 0.78
N VAL A 37 6.92 12.42 0.42
CA VAL A 37 6.66 11.02 0.05
C VAL A 37 7.32 10.64 -1.27
N LYS A 38 7.26 11.51 -2.28
CA LYS A 38 7.92 11.27 -3.57
C LYS A 38 9.43 11.15 -3.42
N GLN A 39 10.04 12.04 -2.65
CA GLN A 39 11.47 11.97 -2.35
C GLN A 39 11.83 10.68 -1.61
N SER A 40 11.04 10.27 -0.62
CA SER A 40 11.23 9.00 0.09
C SER A 40 11.09 7.79 -0.84
N ASN A 41 10.13 7.81 -1.76
CA ASN A 41 9.96 6.77 -2.78
C ASN A 41 11.18 6.72 -3.72
N LEU A 42 11.64 7.87 -4.19
CA LEU A 42 12.81 7.96 -5.07
C LEU A 42 14.07 7.40 -4.42
N GLU A 43 14.30 7.70 -3.14
CA GLU A 43 15.42 7.17 -2.36
C GLU A 43 15.35 5.65 -2.14
N THR A 44 14.13 5.11 -1.98
CA THR A 44 13.93 3.69 -1.63
C THR A 44 13.85 2.78 -2.85
N TYR A 45 13.15 3.21 -3.90
CA TYR A 45 12.80 2.40 -5.07
C TYR A 45 13.37 2.93 -6.39
N GLY A 46 13.91 4.16 -6.40
CA GLY A 46 14.45 4.79 -7.60
C GLY A 46 13.39 5.43 -8.51
N HIS A 47 12.13 5.52 -8.06
CA HIS A 47 11.01 6.17 -8.75
C HIS A 47 10.04 6.79 -7.72
N GLU A 48 9.23 7.76 -8.16
CA GLU A 48 8.41 8.58 -7.26
C GLU A 48 7.06 7.93 -6.90
N GLU A 49 6.63 6.97 -7.71
CA GLU A 49 5.31 6.36 -7.66
C GLU A 49 5.15 5.41 -6.47
N GLY A 50 6.26 4.95 -5.90
CA GLY A 50 6.27 3.90 -4.88
C GLY A 50 6.40 2.51 -5.50
N PRO A 51 6.52 1.45 -4.69
CA PRO A 51 7.01 0.15 -5.14
C PRO A 51 6.15 -0.44 -6.25
N THR A 52 6.80 -0.89 -7.31
CA THR A 52 6.18 -1.62 -8.42
C THR A 52 5.68 -2.99 -7.97
N PRO A 53 4.69 -3.59 -8.66
CA PRO A 53 4.24 -4.94 -8.33
C PRO A 53 5.35 -5.98 -8.34
N ASP A 54 6.32 -5.86 -9.24
CA ASP A 54 7.44 -6.79 -9.36
C ASP A 54 8.42 -6.63 -8.18
N GLU A 55 8.72 -5.41 -7.74
CA GLU A 55 9.51 -5.17 -6.51
C GLU A 55 8.80 -5.72 -5.27
N LEU A 56 7.47 -5.61 -5.20
CA LEU A 56 6.68 -6.22 -4.13
C LEU A 56 6.70 -7.75 -4.23
N TYR A 57 6.71 -8.32 -5.44
CA TYR A 57 6.84 -9.75 -5.65
C TYR A 57 8.21 -10.25 -5.22
N GLU A 58 9.29 -9.56 -5.58
CA GLU A 58 10.66 -9.87 -5.13
C GLU A 58 10.76 -9.84 -3.60
N LYS A 59 10.10 -8.88 -2.96
CA LYS A 59 10.06 -8.73 -1.49
C LYS A 59 9.25 -9.82 -0.78
N TYR A 60 8.08 -10.19 -1.32
CA TYR A 60 7.11 -11.06 -0.63
C TYR A 60 7.05 -12.49 -1.16
N GLY A 61 7.65 -12.78 -2.31
CA GLY A 61 7.82 -14.11 -2.89
C GLY A 61 6.53 -14.76 -3.44
N SER A 62 5.38 -14.09 -3.41
CA SER A 62 4.15 -14.59 -4.04
C SER A 62 3.13 -13.49 -4.35
N TRP A 63 2.40 -13.66 -5.46
CA TRP A 63 1.33 -12.73 -5.85
C TRP A 63 0.18 -12.67 -4.83
N THR A 64 -0.11 -13.78 -4.16
CA THR A 64 -1.10 -13.81 -3.07
C THR A 64 -0.68 -12.88 -1.92
N ALA A 65 0.60 -12.90 -1.53
CA ALA A 65 1.11 -12.03 -0.47
C ALA A 65 1.12 -10.55 -0.91
N VAL A 66 1.51 -10.27 -2.17
CA VAL A 66 1.41 -8.91 -2.74
C VAL A 66 -0.02 -8.39 -2.67
N MET A 67 -1.00 -9.18 -3.13
CA MET A 67 -2.41 -8.83 -3.08
C MET A 67 -2.90 -8.57 -1.65
N GLN A 68 -2.56 -9.44 -0.69
CA GLN A 68 -2.91 -9.24 0.72
C GLN A 68 -2.32 -7.96 1.31
N LYS A 69 -1.07 -7.62 0.94
CA LYS A 69 -0.41 -6.40 1.40
C LYS A 69 -0.97 -5.13 0.77
N ALA A 70 -1.49 -5.20 -0.45
CA ALA A 70 -2.20 -4.08 -1.05
C ALA A 70 -3.47 -3.70 -0.23
N PHE A 71 -4.14 -4.70 0.37
CA PHE A 71 -5.30 -4.50 1.23
C PHE A 71 -5.00 -4.35 2.73
N SER A 72 -3.74 -4.52 3.15
CA SER A 72 -3.42 -4.43 4.58
C SER A 72 -3.57 -3.00 5.09
N ALA A 73 -4.24 -2.88 6.23
CA ALA A 73 -4.33 -1.64 7.00
C ALA A 73 -2.93 -1.06 7.22
N ASN A 74 -2.80 0.26 7.12
CA ASN A 74 -1.57 0.93 7.51
C ASN A 74 -1.88 2.11 8.42
N MET A 75 -1.10 2.21 9.50
CA MET A 75 -1.31 3.14 10.61
C MET A 75 -1.45 4.60 10.15
N GLY A 76 -0.69 4.99 9.12
CA GLY A 76 -0.75 6.35 8.58
C GLY A 76 -2.09 6.66 7.92
N MET A 77 -2.59 5.77 7.06
CA MET A 77 -3.91 5.93 6.44
C MET A 77 -5.04 5.85 7.46
N ASP A 78 -4.94 4.93 8.40
CA ASP A 78 -5.97 4.78 9.42
C ASP A 78 -6.01 6.00 10.35
N ALA A 79 -4.86 6.60 10.67
CA ALA A 79 -4.80 7.83 11.47
C ALA A 79 -5.41 9.02 10.73
N CYS A 80 -5.08 9.21 9.45
CA CYS A 80 -5.64 10.29 8.64
C CYS A 80 -7.15 10.13 8.41
N CYS A 81 -7.64 8.89 8.34
CA CYS A 81 -9.06 8.60 8.14
C CYS A 81 -9.86 8.45 9.46
N GLY A 82 -9.23 8.66 10.63
CA GLY A 82 -9.89 8.49 11.94
C GLY A 82 -10.24 7.04 12.30
N LEU A 83 -9.69 6.08 11.57
CA LEU A 83 -9.88 4.64 11.76
C LEU A 83 -8.84 4.07 12.75
N TYR A 84 -7.78 4.82 13.05
CA TYR A 84 -6.68 4.35 13.89
C TYR A 84 -7.14 3.96 15.30
N ASP A 85 -8.01 4.76 15.92
CA ASP A 85 -8.52 4.47 17.26
C ASP A 85 -9.48 3.27 17.26
N GLU A 86 -10.29 3.13 16.20
CA GLU A 86 -11.27 2.05 16.05
C GLU A 86 -10.59 0.70 15.80
N TYR A 87 -9.50 0.69 15.03
CA TYR A 87 -8.75 -0.51 14.67
C TYR A 87 -7.38 -0.60 15.37
N TYR A 88 -7.17 0.17 16.45
CA TYR A 88 -5.90 0.21 17.19
C TYR A 88 -5.44 -1.19 17.64
N TRP A 89 -6.39 -2.01 18.07
CA TRP A 89 -6.16 -3.40 18.50
C TRP A 89 -5.48 -4.26 17.42
N LEU A 90 -5.75 -3.99 16.14
CA LEU A 90 -5.14 -4.72 15.02
C LEU A 90 -3.63 -4.48 14.98
N TYR A 91 -3.17 -3.29 15.38
CA TYR A 91 -1.76 -2.93 15.39
C TYR A 91 -0.97 -3.55 16.55
N ILE A 92 -1.65 -3.85 17.66
CA ILE A 92 -1.10 -4.66 18.75
C ILE A 92 -0.92 -6.10 18.28
N GLU A 93 -1.95 -6.70 17.66
CA GLU A 93 -1.88 -8.09 17.17
C GLU A 93 -0.83 -8.28 16.06
N LEU A 94 -0.68 -7.28 15.19
CA LEU A 94 0.32 -7.29 14.12
C LEU A 94 1.74 -6.97 14.61
N GLY A 95 1.92 -6.65 15.90
CA GLY A 95 3.22 -6.36 16.51
C GLY A 95 3.82 -5.02 16.10
N TYR A 96 3.00 -4.08 15.62
CA TYR A 96 3.45 -2.74 15.25
C TYR A 96 3.53 -1.79 16.44
N VAL A 97 2.79 -2.08 17.53
CA VAL A 97 2.77 -1.29 18.76
C VAL A 97 2.71 -2.22 19.97
N GLU A 98 3.42 -1.89 21.05
CA GLU A 98 3.30 -2.61 22.32
C GLU A 98 1.97 -2.26 23.03
N PRO A 99 1.37 -3.20 23.77
CA PRO A 99 0.07 -3.02 24.44
C PRO A 99 0.09 -2.01 25.59
#